data_AF-A0AAV7RGQ9-F1
#
_entry.id   AF-A0AAV7RGQ9-F1
#
_cell.length_a   1.000
_cell.length_b   1.000
_cell.length_c   1.000
_cell.angle_alpha   90.00
_cell.angle_beta   90.00
_cell.angle_gamma   90.00
#
_symmetry.space_group_name_H-M   'P 1'
#
loop_
_entity.id
_entity.type
_entity.pdbx_description
1 polymer ?
#
loop_
_entity_poly.entity_id
_entity_poly.type
_entity_poly.pdbx_seq_one_letter_code
_entity_poly.pdbx_strand_id
1 'polypeptide(L)'
;MVCSICDQLDGALNEQEWRDAFEADQDIKSVMRSVVMGWSEWNPGDDLSNKYKHVFDELSVVNNLLFQAKLLVVPSDMRKRVLSLAHEGHIGMRATKRRIREGFWGPGVDKSVEHFVRKCMCCAISEKSQAMAPSPVEAVKVPH
;
A
#
# COMPACT_ATOMS: atom_id res chain seq x y z
N MET A 1 16.53 -13.73 5.90
CA MET A 1 15.10 -13.90 6.20
C MET A 1 14.36 -12.86 5.37
N VAL A 2 13.83 -13.29 4.24
CA VAL A 2 12.89 -12.49 3.44
C VAL A 2 11.68 -12.20 4.32
N CYS A 3 11.20 -10.96 4.31
CA CYS A 3 9.97 -10.61 5.00
C CYS A 3 8.85 -11.56 4.52
N SER A 4 8.12 -12.23 5.42
CA SER A 4 7.01 -13.15 5.07
C SER A 4 5.95 -12.51 4.15
N ILE A 5 5.99 -11.20 3.99
CA ILE A 5 5.14 -10.42 3.10
C ILE A 5 5.48 -10.62 1.62
N CYS A 6 6.74 -10.93 1.26
CA CYS A 6 7.10 -11.26 -0.12
C CYS A 6 6.40 -12.55 -0.60
N ASP A 7 6.06 -13.45 0.32
CA ASP A 7 5.35 -14.70 0.00
C ASP A 7 3.84 -14.46 -0.22
N GLN A 8 3.24 -13.45 0.41
CA GLN A 8 1.81 -13.13 0.25
C GLN A 8 1.47 -12.44 -1.08
N LEU A 9 2.48 -12.02 -1.85
CA LEU A 9 2.32 -11.41 -3.19
C LEU A 9 3.01 -12.23 -4.27
N ASP A 10 2.97 -13.55 -4.08
CA ASP A 10 3.19 -14.59 -5.08
C ASP A 10 4.43 -14.37 -5.96
N GLY A 11 5.60 -14.18 -5.33
CA GLY A 11 6.89 -14.09 -6.03
C GLY A 11 7.01 -12.94 -7.04
N ALA A 12 6.00 -12.06 -7.14
CA ALA A 12 5.87 -11.06 -8.20
C ALA A 12 6.71 -9.81 -7.95
N LEU A 13 7.60 -9.84 -6.96
CA LEU A 13 8.37 -8.72 -6.45
C LEU A 13 9.78 -9.19 -6.10
N ASN A 14 10.72 -9.00 -7.02
CA ASN A 14 12.12 -9.38 -6.83
C ASN A 14 12.79 -8.42 -5.82
N GLU A 15 13.47 -8.97 -4.80
CA GLU A 15 14.16 -8.20 -3.78
C GLU A 15 15.21 -7.23 -4.37
N GLN A 16 15.86 -7.62 -5.47
CA GLN A 16 16.81 -6.75 -6.16
C GLN A 16 16.11 -5.56 -6.81
N GLU A 17 14.96 -5.78 -7.47
CA GLU A 17 14.18 -4.69 -8.07
C GLU A 17 13.74 -3.68 -7.01
N TRP A 18 13.38 -4.16 -5.81
CA TRP A 18 13.04 -3.28 -4.69
C TRP A 18 14.23 -2.46 -4.22
N ARG A 19 15.41 -3.08 -4.06
CA ARG A 19 16.62 -2.33 -3.72
C ARG A 19 16.96 -1.28 -4.75
N ASP A 20 16.85 -1.61 -6.03
CA ASP A 20 17.15 -0.68 -7.12
C ASP A 20 16.15 0.50 -7.11
N ALA A 21 14.87 0.23 -6.88
CA ALA A 21 13.85 1.27 -6.73
C ALA A 21 14.08 2.15 -5.51
N PHE A 22 14.52 1.58 -4.39
CA PHE A 22 14.90 2.30 -3.17
C PHE A 22 16.11 3.20 -3.41
N GLU A 23 17.13 2.69 -4.10
CA GLU A 23 18.34 3.44 -4.44
C GLU A 23 18.04 4.60 -5.41
N ALA A 24 17.07 4.43 -6.31
CA ALA A 24 16.64 5.48 -7.23
C ALA A 24 15.81 6.59 -6.56
N ASP A 25 15.05 6.26 -5.50
CA ASP A 25 14.11 7.18 -4.85
C ASP A 25 14.80 8.09 -3.82
N GLN A 26 14.97 9.37 -4.18
CA GLN A 26 15.67 10.37 -3.36
C GLN A 26 14.96 10.66 -2.03
N ASP A 27 13.62 10.62 -2.02
CA ASP A 27 12.83 10.85 -0.82
C ASP A 27 13.07 9.71 0.17
N ILE A 28 13.00 8.46 -0.30
CA ILE A 28 13.28 7.30 0.53
C ILE A 28 14.72 7.33 1.07
N LYS A 29 15.71 7.66 0.24
CA LYS A 29 17.10 7.76 0.70
C LYS A 29 17.30 8.82 1.77
N SER A 30 16.61 9.96 1.65
CA SER A 30 16.63 11.01 2.66
C SER A 30 16.07 10.49 4.00
N VAL A 31 14.91 9.83 3.97
CA VAL A 31 14.30 9.25 5.17
C VAL A 31 15.19 8.17 5.78
N MET A 32 15.75 7.26 4.97
CA MET A 32 16.66 6.22 5.44
C MET A 32 17.89 6.79 6.13
N ARG A 33 18.47 7.87 5.58
CA ARG A 33 19.61 8.56 6.22
C ARG A 33 19.20 9.07 7.60
N SER A 34 18.06 9.74 7.73
CA SER A 34 17.63 10.25 9.03
C SER A 34 17.30 9.13 10.01
N VAL A 35 16.76 7.99 9.56
CA VAL A 35 16.52 6.82 10.42
C VAL A 35 17.83 6.25 10.96
N VAL A 36 18.89 6.17 10.13
CA VAL A 36 20.19 5.64 10.54
C VAL A 36 20.96 6.61 11.45
N MET A 37 20.91 7.91 11.13
CA MET A 37 21.66 8.95 11.84
C MET A 37 20.91 9.50 13.07
N GLY A 38 19.62 9.20 13.18
CA GLY A 38 18.73 9.70 14.22
C GLY A 38 18.11 11.06 13.92
N TRP A 39 17.32 11.55 14.87
CA TRP A 39 16.55 12.81 14.79
C TRP A 39 17.39 14.06 14.45
N SER A 40 18.72 14.03 14.60
CA SER A 40 19.59 15.15 14.25
C SER A 40 19.64 15.45 12.75
N GLU A 41 19.47 14.43 11.91
CA GLU A 41 19.39 14.58 10.44
C GLU A 41 17.93 14.76 9.97
N TRP A 42 16.98 14.94 10.89
CA TRP A 42 15.59 15.18 10.56
C TRP A 42 15.32 16.66 10.37
N ASN A 43 14.73 17.04 9.23
CA ASN A 43 14.34 18.41 8.97
C ASN A 43 12.82 18.58 9.13
N PRO A 44 12.30 18.98 10.30
CA PRO A 44 10.86 19.06 10.54
C PRO A 44 10.14 20.10 9.65
N GLY A 45 10.89 20.98 8.96
CA GLY A 45 10.33 22.01 8.07
C GLY A 45 9.99 21.51 6.66
N ASP A 46 10.46 20.34 6.24
CA ASP A 46 10.21 19.85 4.88
C ASP A 46 8.97 18.93 4.79
N ASP A 47 8.33 18.89 3.62
CA ASP A 47 7.09 18.14 3.38
C ASP A 47 7.29 16.63 3.55
N LEU A 48 8.45 16.11 3.18
CA LEU A 48 8.77 14.69 3.29
C LEU A 48 8.90 14.29 4.76
N SER A 49 9.67 15.01 5.56
CA SER A 49 9.76 14.80 7.00
C SER A 49 8.37 14.88 7.65
N ASN A 50 7.52 15.82 7.26
CA ASN A 50 6.16 15.90 7.79
C ASN A 50 5.29 14.67 7.49
N LYS A 51 5.54 13.98 6.37
CA LYS A 51 4.85 12.72 6.01
C LYS A 51 5.29 11.52 6.84
N TYR A 52 6.49 11.52 7.40
CA TYR A 52 7.06 10.36 8.10
C TYR A 52 7.23 10.58 9.61
N LYS A 53 7.18 11.82 10.11
CA LYS A 53 7.50 12.17 11.52
C LYS A 53 6.68 11.43 12.56
N HIS A 54 5.43 11.10 12.21
CA HIS A 54 4.47 10.46 13.11
C HIS A 54 4.69 8.95 13.23
N VAL A 55 5.52 8.36 12.35
CA VAL A 55 5.92 6.95 12.38
C VAL A 55 7.42 6.77 12.57
N PHE A 56 8.17 7.85 12.82
CA PHE A 56 9.63 7.83 12.77
C PHE A 56 10.24 6.77 13.71
N ASP A 57 9.73 6.67 14.95
CA ASP A 57 10.21 5.69 15.93
C ASP A 57 9.87 4.23 15.55
N GLU A 58 8.94 4.03 14.60
CA GLU A 58 8.61 2.73 14.04
C GLU A 58 9.37 2.44 12.73
N LEU A 59 10.14 3.41 12.22
CA LEU A 59 10.93 3.20 11.00
C LEU A 59 12.20 2.40 11.29
N SER A 60 12.53 1.49 10.39
CA SER A 60 13.79 0.74 10.45
C SER A 60 14.33 0.48 9.05
N VAL A 61 15.66 0.39 8.95
CA VAL A 61 16.35 0.06 7.71
C VAL A 61 16.98 -1.33 7.84
N VAL A 62 16.62 -2.23 6.92
CA VAL A 62 17.14 -3.61 6.87
C VAL A 62 17.48 -3.94 5.42
N ASN A 63 18.71 -4.38 5.15
CA ASN A 63 19.19 -4.73 3.81
C ASN A 63 18.92 -3.64 2.75
N ASN A 64 19.14 -2.36 3.12
CA ASN A 64 18.85 -1.18 2.29
C ASN A 64 17.38 -1.03 1.88
N LEU A 65 16.46 -1.60 2.66
CA LEU A 65 15.02 -1.40 2.53
C LEU A 65 14.50 -0.72 3.79
N LEU A 66 13.56 0.21 3.62
CA LEU A 66 12.90 0.95 4.69
C LEU A 66 11.59 0.25 5.03
N PHE A 67 11.39 0.03 6.33
CA PHE A 67 10.18 -0.56 6.88
C PHE A 67 9.55 0.41 7.87
N GLN A 68 8.21 0.40 7.91
CA GLN A 68 7.42 0.97 8.99
C GLN A 68 6.88 -0.21 9.80
N ALA A 69 7.36 -0.35 11.04
CA ALA A 69 7.19 -1.55 11.85
C ALA A 69 7.58 -2.83 11.07
N LYS A 70 6.59 -3.56 10.53
CA LYS A 70 6.80 -4.76 9.70
C LYS A 70 6.46 -4.57 8.22
N LEU A 71 5.94 -3.41 7.85
CA LEU A 71 5.42 -3.10 6.53
C LEU A 71 6.52 -2.46 5.67
N LEU A 72 6.70 -2.96 4.44
CA LEU A 72 7.68 -2.41 3.52
C LEU A 72 7.19 -1.05 2.99
N VAL A 73 8.03 -0.02 3.09
CA VAL A 73 7.70 1.29 2.53
C VAL A 73 7.72 1.21 1.00
N VAL A 74 6.71 1.77 0.33
CA VAL A 74 6.57 1.66 -1.14
C VAL A 74 7.22 2.85 -1.85
N PRO A 75 8.31 2.65 -2.62
CA PRO A 75 8.89 3.64 -3.52
C PRO A 75 7.88 4.12 -4.55
N SER A 76 8.12 5.32 -5.05
CA SER A 76 7.24 5.93 -6.05
C SER A 76 7.11 5.05 -7.31
N ASP A 77 8.21 4.43 -7.75
CA ASP A 77 8.25 3.59 -8.95
C ASP A 77 7.53 2.24 -8.76
N MET A 78 7.54 1.70 -7.55
CA MET A 78 6.86 0.42 -7.24
C MET A 78 5.38 0.60 -6.94
N ARG A 79 4.92 1.84 -6.67
CA ARG A 79 3.55 2.14 -6.27
C ARG A 79 2.50 1.60 -7.23
N LYS A 80 2.70 1.79 -8.55
CA LYS A 80 1.74 1.29 -9.55
C LYS A 80 1.66 -0.24 -9.56
N ARG A 81 2.80 -0.93 -9.45
CA ARG A 81 2.86 -2.41 -9.44
C ARG A 81 2.17 -2.98 -8.21
N VAL A 82 2.47 -2.43 -7.03
CA VAL A 82 1.82 -2.81 -5.76
C VAL A 82 0.30 -2.61 -5.83
N LEU A 83 -0.16 -1.46 -6.34
CA LEU A 83 -1.59 -1.19 -6.50
C LEU A 83 -2.26 -2.18 -7.46
N SER A 84 -1.64 -2.49 -8.60
CA SER A 84 -2.18 -3.45 -9.56
C SER A 84 -2.31 -4.86 -8.97
N LEU A 85 -1.26 -5.35 -8.29
CA LEU A 85 -1.26 -6.66 -7.65
C LEU A 85 -2.32 -6.75 -6.53
N ALA A 86 -2.37 -5.74 -5.65
CA ALA A 86 -3.37 -5.70 -4.59
C ALA A 86 -4.81 -5.56 -5.12
N HIS A 87 -4.98 -5.03 -6.33
CA HIS A 87 -6.29 -4.88 -6.99
C HIS A 87 -6.67 -6.07 -7.87
N GLU A 88 -5.78 -7.05 -8.04
CA GLU A 88 -6.03 -8.23 -8.88
C GLU A 88 -7.35 -8.91 -8.53
N GLY A 89 -8.10 -9.30 -9.58
CA GLY A 89 -9.45 -9.84 -9.47
C GLY A 89 -10.54 -8.79 -9.26
N HIS A 90 -10.21 -7.49 -9.35
CA HIS A 90 -11.17 -6.38 -9.26
C HIS A 90 -12.00 -6.37 -7.97
N ILE A 91 -11.36 -6.76 -6.87
CA ILE A 91 -11.96 -7.00 -5.54
C ILE A 91 -12.57 -5.76 -4.86
N GLY A 92 -12.50 -4.60 -5.51
CA GLY A 92 -13.02 -3.33 -5.01
C GLY A 92 -12.13 -2.67 -3.94
N MET A 93 -12.47 -1.42 -3.63
CA MET A 93 -11.63 -0.51 -2.87
C MET A 93 -11.29 -0.99 -1.45
N ARG A 94 -12.29 -1.45 -0.68
CA ARG A 94 -12.07 -1.89 0.71
C ARG A 94 -11.12 -3.08 0.77
N ALA A 95 -11.29 -4.04 -0.12
CA ALA A 95 -10.47 -5.24 -0.15
C ALA A 95 -9.06 -4.96 -0.67
N THR A 96 -8.90 -4.08 -1.67
CA THR A 96 -7.58 -3.63 -2.14
C THR A 96 -6.80 -2.91 -1.03
N LYS A 97 -7.44 -1.99 -0.27
CA LYS A 97 -6.78 -1.34 0.88
C LYS A 97 -6.31 -2.36 1.92
N ARG A 98 -7.12 -3.37 2.22
CA ARG A 98 -6.75 -4.43 3.16
C ARG A 98 -5.51 -5.19 2.70
N ARG A 99 -5.48 -5.67 1.45
CA ARG A 99 -4.33 -6.39 0.88
C ARG A 99 -3.03 -5.57 0.95
N ILE A 100 -3.10 -4.27 0.66
CA ILE A 100 -1.90 -3.42 0.77
C ILE A 100 -1.40 -3.33 2.20
N ARG A 101 -2.29 -3.10 3.17
CA ARG A 101 -1.92 -2.93 4.59
C ARG A 101 -1.42 -4.20 5.25
N GLU A 102 -1.60 -5.36 4.63
CA GLU A 102 -1.00 -6.62 5.10
C GLU A 102 0.53 -6.63 4.92
N GLY A 103 1.06 -5.87 3.97
CA GLY A 103 2.47 -5.93 3.60
C GLY A 103 3.21 -4.62 3.40
N PHE A 104 2.48 -3.55 3.12
CA PHE A 104 3.05 -2.31 2.63
C PHE A 104 2.56 -1.10 3.38
N TRP A 105 3.42 -0.10 3.39
CA TRP A 105 3.12 1.21 3.92
C TRP A 105 3.61 2.30 2.97
N GLY A 106 2.96 3.46 3.01
CA GLY A 106 3.43 4.63 2.30
C GLY A 106 2.56 5.85 2.64
N PRO A 107 3.14 7.06 2.63
CA PRO A 107 2.36 8.26 2.89
C PRO A 107 1.29 8.42 1.82
N GLY A 108 0.03 8.48 2.25
CA GLY A 108 -1.12 8.63 1.35
C GLY A 108 -1.47 7.39 0.52
N VAL A 109 -0.99 6.19 0.88
CA VAL A 109 -1.27 4.96 0.12
C VAL A 109 -2.77 4.70 -0.09
N ASP A 110 -3.60 4.99 0.92
CA ASP A 110 -5.06 4.88 0.81
C ASP A 110 -5.65 5.76 -0.29
N LYS A 111 -5.14 7.00 -0.44
CA LYS A 111 -5.56 7.92 -1.50
C LYS A 111 -5.10 7.41 -2.87
N SER A 112 -3.91 6.81 -2.95
CA SER A 112 -3.45 6.15 -4.18
C SER A 112 -4.35 4.98 -4.57
N VAL A 113 -4.80 4.17 -3.59
CA VAL A 113 -5.78 3.09 -3.83
C VAL A 113 -7.11 3.65 -4.34
N GLU A 114 -7.66 4.66 -3.68
CA GLU A 114 -8.92 5.29 -4.10
C GLU A 114 -8.85 5.77 -5.54
N HIS A 115 -7.77 6.47 -5.89
CA HIS A 115 -7.56 6.97 -7.23
C HIS A 115 -7.42 5.84 -8.26
N PHE A 116 -6.69 4.78 -7.91
CA PHE A 116 -6.45 3.64 -8.78
C PHE A 116 -7.75 2.86 -9.05
N VAL A 117 -8.50 2.52 -7.99
CA VAL A 117 -9.72 1.72 -8.10
C VAL A 117 -10.84 2.48 -8.79
N ARG A 118 -10.99 3.80 -8.54
CA ARG A 118 -11.98 4.63 -9.24
C ARG A 118 -11.77 4.69 -10.76
N LYS A 119 -10.54 4.48 -11.24
CA LYS A 119 -10.20 4.41 -12.66
C LYS A 119 -10.38 3.01 -13.25
N CYS A 120 -10.71 1.99 -12.44
CA CYS A 120 -10.94 0.64 -12.92
C CYS A 120 -12.33 0.49 -13.54
N MET A 121 -12.37 0.20 -14.84
CA MET A 121 -13.63 -0.02 -15.57
C MET A 121 -14.42 -1.22 -15.04
N CYS A 122 -13.75 -2.31 -14.70
CA CYS A 122 -14.40 -3.51 -14.17
C CYS A 122 -15.12 -3.25 -12.84
N CYS A 123 -14.49 -2.49 -11.92
CA CYS A 123 -15.14 -2.09 -10.68
C CYS A 123 -16.29 -1.10 -10.92
N ALA A 124 -16.12 -0.13 -11.83
CA ALA A 124 -17.18 0.82 -12.15
C ALA A 124 -18.44 0.14 -12.74
N ILE A 125 -18.27 -0.94 -13.51
CA ILE A 125 -19.40 -1.74 -14.04
C ILE A 125 -20.06 -2.52 -12.89
N SER A 126 -19.28 -3.18 -12.04
CA SER A 126 -19.80 -3.97 -10.92
C SER A 126 -20.60 -3.13 -9.92
N GLU A 127 -20.12 -1.94 -9.56
CA GLU A 127 -20.82 -1.02 -8.67
C GLU A 127 -22.18 -0.57 -9.23
N LYS A 128 -22.24 -0.28 -10.54
CA LYS A 128 -23.51 0.07 -11.21
C LYS A 128 -24.49 -1.10 -11.19
N SER A 129 -24.02 -2.31 -11.48
CA SER A 129 -24.87 -3.52 -11.45
C SER A 129 -25.43 -3.79 -10.05
N GLN A 130 -24.64 -3.57 -9.00
CA GLN A 130 -25.11 -3.73 -7.61
C GLN A 130 -26.14 -2.65 -7.22
N ALA A 131 -25.94 -1.41 -7.65
CA ALA A 131 -26.89 -0.32 -7.37
C ALA A 131 -28.26 -0.53 -8.06
N MET A 132 -28.29 -1.30 -9.15
CA MET A 132 -29.50 -1.62 -9.90
C MET A 132 -30.15 -2.94 -9.46
N ALA A 133 -29.54 -3.71 -8.57
CA ALA A 133 -30.10 -4.98 -8.12
C ALA A 133 -31.33 -4.74 -7.22
N PRO A 134 -32.45 -5.45 -7.46
CA PRO A 134 -33.61 -5.36 -6.57
C PRO A 134 -33.22 -5.83 -5.16
N SER A 135 -33.77 -5.17 -4.13
CA SER A 135 -33.53 -5.56 -2.74
C SER A 135 -33.83 -7.05 -2.55
N PRO A 136 -33.02 -7.78 -1.75
CA PRO A 136 -33.28 -9.18 -1.47
C PRO A 136 -34.72 -9.35 -1.00
N VAL A 137 -35.51 -10.14 -1.72
CA VAL A 137 -36.89 -10.42 -1.33
C VAL A 137 -36.85 -11.13 0.03
N GLU A 138 -37.41 -10.50 1.06
CA GLU A 138 -37.57 -11.15 2.36
C GLU A 138 -38.38 -12.43 2.14
N ALA A 139 -37.84 -13.56 2.58
CA ALA A 139 -38.50 -14.85 2.47
C ALA A 139 -39.85 -14.79 3.21
N VAL A 140 -40.94 -14.77 2.44
CA VAL A 140 -42.29 -14.89 2.99
C VAL A 140 -42.38 -16.27 3.64
N LYS A 141 -42.57 -16.28 4.96
CA LYS A 141 -42.86 -17.51 5.72
C LYS A 141 -44.22 -18.04 5.25
N VAL A 142 -44.21 -19.17 4.55
CA VAL A 142 -45.43 -19.92 4.22
C VAL A 142 -46.01 -20.52 5.50
N PRO A 143 -47.28 -20.25 5.85
CA PRO A 143 -47.94 -20.91 6.98
C PRO A 143 -48.21 -22.38 6.65
N HIS A 144 -48.13 -23.23 7.68
CA HIS A 144 -48.35 -24.68 7.64
C HIS A 144 -49.84 -25.03 7.56
#